data_AF-A0A9E5G838-F1
#
_entry.id   AF-A0A9E5G838-F1
#
_cell.length_a   1.000
_cell.length_b   1.000
_cell.length_c   1.000
_cell.angle_alpha   90.00
_cell.angle_beta   90.00
_cell.angle_gamma   90.00
#
_symmetry.space_group_name_H-M   'P 1'
#
loop_
_entity.id
_entity.type
_entity.pdbx_description
1 polymer ?
#
loop_
_entity_poly.entity_id
_entity_poly.type
_entity_poly.pdbx_seq_one_letter_code
_entity_poly.pdbx_strand_id
1 'polypeptide(L)'
;MLWLLGLAAEILTLMVLTGKIYTGDKQMMFMIIGIVVDAVAVIAGSQLWKHANRLDPASEANKVKFFLWNNLGLIAAIVCFIPMLILIFTNKDLDKKTKTIASVVAVVACLIAGVSSYDFNPVSQEDLAQAQQTAAQTTGGTVYWTTFGEKYHLDPNCSTIMNSATVYSGTVDEAFEANRTELCKVCEAKADVADDTAEADTDASSVAAAA
;
A
#
# COMPACT_ATOMS: atom_id res chain seq x y z
N MET A 1 -7.74 2.96 13.81
CA MET A 1 -9.01 2.55 14.46
C MET A 1 -9.82 1.50 13.69
N LEU A 2 -9.89 1.51 12.34
CA LEU A 2 -10.73 0.55 11.57
C LEU A 2 -10.41 -0.94 11.80
N TRP A 3 -9.17 -1.29 12.17
CA TRP A 3 -8.84 -2.66 12.58
C TRP A 3 -9.54 -3.11 13.86
N LEU A 4 -9.90 -2.19 14.76
CA LEU A 4 -10.72 -2.52 15.93
C LEU A 4 -12.17 -2.82 15.53
N LEU A 5 -12.68 -2.15 14.48
CA LEU A 5 -13.97 -2.47 13.89
C LEU A 5 -13.95 -3.83 13.19
N GLY A 6 -12.88 -4.15 12.46
CA GLY A 6 -12.66 -5.48 11.89
C GLY A 6 -12.67 -6.57 12.97
N LEU A 7 -11.86 -6.41 14.02
CA LEU A 7 -11.84 -7.34 15.15
C LEU A 7 -13.21 -7.48 15.84
N ALA A 8 -13.95 -6.38 16.00
CA ALA A 8 -15.30 -6.43 16.55
C ALA A 8 -16.30 -7.17 15.64
N ALA A 9 -16.21 -6.97 14.32
CA ALA A 9 -17.01 -7.68 13.33
C ALA A 9 -16.68 -9.18 13.30
N GLU A 10 -15.40 -9.52 13.41
CA GLU A 10 -14.94 -10.90 13.56
C GLU A 10 -15.54 -11.54 14.81
N ILE A 11 -15.42 -10.90 15.98
CA ILE A 11 -15.99 -11.40 17.26
C ILE A 11 -17.52 -11.59 17.14
N LEU A 12 -18.24 -10.65 16.52
CA LEU A 12 -19.69 -10.78 16.30
C LEU A 12 -20.01 -11.97 15.40
N THR A 13 -19.22 -12.17 14.33
CA THR A 13 -19.36 -13.31 13.43
C THR A 13 -19.09 -14.62 14.17
N LEU A 14 -18.08 -14.67 15.04
CA LEU A 14 -17.79 -15.83 15.88
C LEU A 14 -18.89 -16.10 16.91
N MET A 15 -19.54 -15.08 17.45
CA MET A 15 -20.69 -15.24 18.34
C MET A 15 -21.91 -15.83 17.62
N VAL A 16 -22.14 -15.46 16.35
CA VAL A 16 -23.15 -16.11 15.49
C VAL A 16 -22.75 -17.55 15.17
N LEU A 17 -21.48 -17.79 14.87
CA LEU A 17 -20.94 -19.11 14.56
C LEU A 17 -21.10 -20.09 15.73
N THR A 18 -20.78 -19.66 16.94
CA THR A 18 -20.83 -20.47 18.18
C THR A 18 -22.23 -20.58 18.78
N GLY A 19 -23.26 -20.02 18.13
CA GLY A 19 -24.64 -20.07 18.61
C GLY A 19 -24.91 -19.19 19.84
N LYS A 20 -23.96 -18.34 20.26
CA LYS A 20 -24.17 -17.36 21.33
C LYS A 20 -25.17 -16.27 20.93
N ILE A 21 -25.26 -15.97 19.63
CA ILE A 21 -26.31 -15.12 19.06
C ILE A 21 -27.26 -16.03 18.26
N TYR A 22 -28.48 -16.19 18.75
CA TYR A 22 -29.51 -16.96 18.05
C TYR A 22 -30.02 -16.16 16.84
N THR A 23 -29.74 -16.66 15.65
CA THR A 23 -30.15 -16.05 14.37
C THR A 23 -31.26 -16.83 13.65
N GLY A 24 -31.77 -17.90 14.27
CA GLY A 24 -32.77 -18.80 13.67
C GLY A 24 -32.30 -19.37 12.33
N ASP A 25 -33.23 -19.54 11.39
CA ASP A 25 -32.96 -20.07 10.04
C ASP A 25 -32.08 -19.18 9.15
N LYS A 26 -31.74 -17.96 9.61
CA LYS A 26 -30.96 -16.98 8.84
C LYS A 26 -29.46 -17.05 9.10
N GLN A 27 -28.98 -18.04 9.85
CA GLN A 27 -27.58 -18.17 10.27
C GLN A 27 -26.58 -18.05 9.09
N MET A 28 -26.85 -18.72 7.96
CA MET A 28 -26.01 -18.65 6.76
C MET A 28 -25.88 -17.21 6.23
N MET A 29 -26.96 -16.44 6.20
CA MET A 29 -26.96 -15.06 5.73
C MET A 29 -26.07 -14.19 6.62
N PHE A 30 -26.21 -14.31 7.95
CA PHE A 30 -25.40 -13.54 8.90
C PHE A 30 -23.91 -13.89 8.83
N MET A 31 -23.56 -15.16 8.60
CA MET A 31 -22.17 -15.56 8.40
C MET A 31 -21.57 -14.92 7.14
N ILE A 32 -22.29 -14.95 6.02
CA ILE A 32 -21.82 -14.34 4.76
C ILE A 32 -21.66 -12.83 4.94
N ILE A 33 -22.64 -12.16 5.55
CA ILE A 33 -22.55 -10.72 5.83
C ILE A 33 -21.35 -10.42 6.73
N GLY A 34 -21.14 -11.22 7.79
CA GLY A 34 -19.99 -11.09 8.69
C GLY A 34 -18.66 -11.21 7.95
N ILE A 35 -18.49 -12.23 7.10
CA ILE A 35 -17.30 -12.44 6.28
C ILE A 35 -17.07 -11.26 5.32
N VAL A 36 -18.12 -10.75 4.68
CA VAL A 36 -18.00 -9.63 3.73
C VAL A 36 -17.63 -8.33 4.46
N VAL A 37 -18.27 -8.05 5.60
CA VAL A 37 -17.95 -6.86 6.41
C VAL A 37 -16.53 -6.93 6.94
N ASP A 38 -16.09 -8.10 7.40
CA ASP A 38 -14.71 -8.34 7.86
C ASP A 38 -13.70 -8.11 6.74
N ALA A 39 -13.94 -8.69 5.55
CA ALA A 39 -13.10 -8.48 4.39
C ALA A 39 -12.98 -6.98 4.04
N VAL A 40 -14.09 -6.24 4.00
CA VAL A 40 -14.07 -4.80 3.71
C VAL A 40 -13.30 -4.03 4.79
N ALA A 41 -13.48 -4.35 6.06
CA ALA A 41 -12.79 -3.68 7.16
C ALA A 41 -11.27 -3.92 7.12
N VAL A 42 -10.84 -5.15 6.84
CA VAL A 42 -9.42 -5.52 6.67
C VAL A 42 -8.81 -4.78 5.49
N ILE A 43 -9.50 -4.75 4.35
CA ILE A 43 -9.02 -4.07 3.13
C ILE A 43 -8.91 -2.56 3.38
N ALA A 44 -9.98 -1.92 3.87
CA ALA A 44 -9.99 -0.49 4.14
C ALA A 44 -8.94 -0.09 5.17
N GLY A 45 -8.79 -0.88 6.23
CA GLY A 45 -7.74 -0.67 7.22
C GLY A 45 -6.33 -0.83 6.63
N SER A 46 -6.15 -1.78 5.70
CA SER A 46 -4.88 -1.97 5.00
C SER A 46 -4.53 -0.79 4.09
N GLN A 47 -5.51 -0.22 3.38
CA GLN A 47 -5.27 0.96 2.54
C GLN A 47 -4.89 2.18 3.39
N LEU A 48 -5.57 2.38 4.52
CA LEU A 48 -5.22 3.47 5.44
C LEU A 48 -3.86 3.27 6.08
N TRP A 49 -3.50 2.03 6.41
CA TRP A 49 -2.16 1.72 6.92
C TRP A 49 -1.08 2.03 5.89
N LYS A 50 -1.26 1.61 4.62
CA LYS A 50 -0.33 1.93 3.52
C LYS A 50 -0.15 3.44 3.36
N HIS A 51 -1.25 4.19 3.42
CA HIS A 51 -1.20 5.65 3.31
C HIS A 51 -0.46 6.29 4.50
N ALA A 52 -0.77 5.88 5.74
CA ALA A 52 -0.09 6.40 6.93
C ALA A 52 1.41 6.04 6.95
N ASN A 53 1.74 4.84 6.47
CA ASN A 53 3.12 4.36 6.39
C ASN A 53 3.95 5.08 5.33
N ARG A 54 3.32 5.72 4.33
CA ARG A 54 4.02 6.58 3.36
C ARG A 54 4.42 7.93 3.95
N LEU A 55 3.78 8.36 5.05
CA LEU A 55 4.13 9.60 5.75
C LEU A 55 5.39 9.43 6.63
N ASP A 56 5.57 8.25 7.21
CA ASP A 56 6.75 7.90 8.01
C ASP A 56 7.18 6.47 7.66
N PRO A 57 7.87 6.28 6.52
CA PRO A 57 8.27 4.96 6.06
C PRO A 57 9.25 4.30 7.02
N ALA A 58 9.25 2.98 7.06
CA ALA A 58 10.25 2.23 7.83
C ALA A 58 11.60 2.22 7.09
N SER A 59 12.71 2.29 7.82
CA SER A 59 14.05 2.11 7.23
C SER A 59 14.28 0.65 6.79
N GLU A 60 14.94 0.48 5.64
CA GLU A 60 15.31 -0.81 5.08
C GLU A 60 16.46 -1.52 5.82
N ALA A 61 17.17 -0.80 6.70
CA ALA A 61 18.26 -1.36 7.50
C ALA A 61 17.84 -2.62 8.28
N ASN A 62 16.56 -2.68 8.71
CA ASN A 62 15.97 -3.86 9.33
C ASN A 62 14.90 -4.48 8.43
N LYS A 63 15.30 -5.37 7.52
CA LYS A 63 14.40 -6.05 6.56
C LYS A 63 13.17 -6.70 7.19
N VAL A 64 13.29 -7.29 8.39
CA VAL A 64 12.16 -7.89 9.10
C VAL A 64 11.17 -6.82 9.57
N LYS A 65 11.67 -5.74 10.16
CA LYS A 65 10.83 -4.61 10.58
C LYS A 65 10.18 -3.98 9.35
N PHE A 66 10.95 -3.69 8.30
CA PHE A 66 10.47 -3.15 7.03
C PHE A 66 9.34 -4.01 6.43
N PHE A 67 9.54 -5.33 6.35
CA PHE A 67 8.51 -6.24 5.84
C PHE A 67 7.24 -6.23 6.69
N LEU A 68 7.37 -6.37 8.02
CA LEU A 68 6.23 -6.41 8.92
C LEU A 68 5.46 -5.09 8.93
N TRP A 69 6.18 -3.96 8.85
CA TRP A 69 5.58 -2.63 8.83
C TRP A 69 4.86 -2.37 7.52
N ASN A 70 5.45 -2.69 6.37
CA ASN A 70 4.81 -2.48 5.06
C ASN A 70 3.66 -3.47 4.78
N ASN A 71 3.77 -4.72 5.26
CA ASN A 71 2.79 -5.78 5.02
C ASN A 71 1.86 -6.05 6.21
N LEU A 72 1.73 -5.08 7.13
CA LEU A 72 0.90 -5.28 8.32
C LEU A 72 -0.57 -5.58 7.97
N GLY A 73 -1.07 -5.00 6.88
CA GLY A 73 -2.40 -5.32 6.34
C GLY A 73 -2.55 -6.78 5.91
N LEU A 74 -1.55 -7.35 5.23
CA LEU A 74 -1.55 -8.76 4.85
C LEU A 74 -1.52 -9.66 6.08
N ILE A 75 -0.68 -9.32 7.07
CA ILE A 75 -0.59 -10.06 8.32
C ILE A 75 -1.93 -10.03 9.06
N ALA A 76 -2.58 -8.86 9.12
CA ALA A 76 -3.90 -8.72 9.70
C ALA A 76 -4.95 -9.59 8.98
N ALA A 77 -4.93 -9.64 7.63
CA ALA A 77 -5.82 -10.50 6.86
C ALA A 77 -5.64 -11.98 7.22
N ILE A 78 -4.39 -12.45 7.31
CA ILE A 78 -4.06 -13.82 7.69
C ILE A 78 -4.57 -14.12 9.12
N VAL A 79 -4.33 -13.20 10.05
CA VAL A 79 -4.73 -13.35 11.46
C VAL A 79 -6.25 -13.37 11.65
N CYS A 80 -7.02 -12.63 10.84
CA CYS A 80 -8.49 -12.63 10.93
C CYS A 80 -9.10 -13.87 10.25
N PHE A 81 -8.64 -14.23 9.04
CA PHE A 81 -9.28 -15.28 8.27
C PHE A 81 -8.86 -16.70 8.68
N ILE A 82 -7.63 -16.94 9.16
CA ILE A 82 -7.20 -18.29 9.53
C ILE A 82 -7.99 -18.87 10.71
N PRO A 83 -8.10 -18.20 11.87
CA PRO A 83 -8.86 -18.71 13.00
C PRO A 83 -10.34 -18.90 12.63
N MET A 84 -10.91 -17.95 11.88
CA MET A 84 -12.27 -18.04 11.36
C MET A 84 -12.49 -19.30 10.50
N LEU A 85 -11.60 -19.57 9.54
CA LEU A 85 -11.69 -20.76 8.69
C LEU A 85 -11.61 -22.06 9.50
N ILE A 86 -10.69 -22.14 10.46
CA ILE A 86 -10.55 -23.29 11.37
C ILE A 86 -11.86 -23.51 12.14
N LEU A 87 -12.46 -22.44 12.66
CA LEU A 87 -13.71 -22.52 13.42
C LEU A 87 -14.89 -22.94 12.54
N ILE A 88 -14.99 -22.47 11.30
CA ILE A 88 -16.02 -22.93 10.36
C ILE A 88 -15.91 -24.44 10.13
N PHE A 89 -14.70 -24.97 9.91
CA PHE A 89 -14.50 -26.40 9.65
C PHE A 89 -14.73 -27.28 10.90
N THR A 90 -14.30 -26.82 12.07
CA THR A 90 -14.35 -27.59 13.32
C THR A 90 -15.70 -27.53 14.04
N ASN A 91 -16.54 -26.54 13.72
CA ASN A 91 -17.86 -26.40 14.34
C ASN A 91 -18.80 -27.56 13.96
N LYS A 92 -19.39 -28.21 14.97
CA LYS A 92 -20.27 -29.38 14.80
C LYS A 92 -21.74 -29.02 14.65
N ASP A 93 -22.13 -27.81 15.03
CA ASP A 93 -23.51 -27.34 15.04
C ASP A 93 -23.94 -26.76 13.68
N LEU A 94 -22.98 -26.51 12.78
CA LEU A 94 -23.25 -26.09 11.41
C LEU A 94 -23.61 -27.27 10.51
N ASP A 95 -24.69 -27.11 9.75
CA ASP A 95 -25.03 -28.05 8.69
C ASP A 95 -23.96 -28.07 7.58
N LYS A 96 -23.86 -29.21 6.89
CA LYS A 96 -22.81 -29.47 5.89
C LYS A 96 -22.84 -28.45 4.74
N LYS A 97 -24.03 -27.99 4.34
CA LYS A 97 -24.20 -27.05 3.21
C LYS A 97 -23.72 -25.67 3.62
N THR A 98 -24.17 -25.15 4.77
CA THR A 98 -23.74 -23.84 5.29
C THR A 98 -22.23 -23.81 5.54
N LYS A 99 -21.67 -24.86 6.15
CA LYS A 99 -20.22 -24.99 6.34
C LYS A 99 -19.45 -24.91 5.03
N THR A 100 -19.91 -25.66 4.02
CA THR A 100 -19.28 -25.67 2.69
C THR A 100 -19.33 -24.28 2.06
N ILE A 101 -20.52 -23.65 1.99
CA ILE A 101 -20.68 -22.33 1.37
C ILE A 101 -19.86 -21.27 2.12
N ALA A 102 -19.97 -21.20 3.45
CA ALA A 102 -19.26 -20.22 4.25
C ALA A 102 -17.74 -20.37 4.13
N SER A 103 -17.23 -21.61 4.10
CA SER A 103 -15.79 -21.85 3.91
C SER A 103 -15.30 -21.36 2.55
N VAL A 104 -16.06 -21.59 1.47
CA VAL A 104 -15.69 -21.12 0.13
C VAL A 104 -15.70 -19.60 0.07
N VAL A 105 -16.74 -18.96 0.62
CA VAL A 105 -16.84 -17.49 0.68
C VAL A 105 -15.69 -16.91 1.51
N ALA A 106 -15.37 -17.50 2.66
CA ALA A 106 -14.26 -17.06 3.51
C ALA A 106 -12.89 -17.23 2.84
N VAL A 107 -12.65 -18.33 2.11
CA VAL A 107 -11.40 -18.52 1.36
C VAL A 107 -11.27 -17.49 0.24
N VAL A 108 -12.34 -17.26 -0.54
CA VAL A 108 -12.33 -16.24 -1.59
C VAL A 108 -12.11 -14.85 -1.02
N ALA A 109 -12.80 -14.51 0.07
CA ALA A 109 -12.63 -13.25 0.79
C ALA A 109 -11.18 -13.08 1.31
N CYS A 110 -10.60 -14.13 1.90
CA CYS A 110 -9.22 -14.13 2.38
C CYS A 110 -8.21 -13.88 1.25
N LEU A 111 -8.42 -14.47 0.07
CA LEU A 111 -7.53 -14.27 -1.09
C LEU A 111 -7.62 -12.82 -1.60
N ILE A 112 -8.84 -12.28 -1.74
CA ILE A 112 -9.06 -10.90 -2.17
C ILE A 112 -8.45 -9.91 -1.16
N ALA A 113 -8.71 -10.13 0.14
CA ALA A 113 -8.14 -9.32 1.20
C ALA A 113 -6.61 -9.40 1.21
N GLY A 114 -6.04 -10.60 1.16
CA GLY A 114 -4.59 -10.80 1.15
C GLY A 114 -3.89 -10.08 -0.03
N VAL A 115 -4.40 -10.25 -1.25
CA VAL A 115 -3.81 -9.63 -2.45
C VAL A 115 -3.95 -8.11 -2.41
N SER A 116 -5.10 -7.58 -2.01
CA SER A 116 -5.30 -6.12 -1.93
C SER A 116 -4.55 -5.46 -0.77
N SER A 117 -4.26 -6.22 0.29
CA SER A 117 -3.52 -5.77 1.46
C SER A 117 -2.00 -5.85 1.30
N TYR A 118 -1.48 -6.70 0.41
CA TYR A 118 -0.04 -6.78 0.15
C TYR A 118 0.50 -5.49 -0.45
N ASP A 119 1.64 -4.99 0.04
CA ASP A 119 2.28 -3.81 -0.51
C ASP A 119 3.33 -4.21 -1.55
N PHE A 120 2.99 -4.02 -2.83
CA PHE A 120 3.85 -4.35 -3.96
C PHE A 120 4.95 -3.30 -4.20
N ASN A 121 4.78 -2.09 -3.67
CA ASN A 121 5.76 -1.02 -3.81
C ASN A 121 5.99 -0.35 -2.44
N PRO A 122 6.68 -1.06 -1.53
CA PRO A 122 7.01 -0.53 -0.22
C PRO A 122 8.02 0.61 -0.37
N VAL A 123 7.77 1.72 0.31
CA VAL A 123 8.64 2.90 0.31
C VAL A 123 9.48 2.89 1.58
N SER A 124 10.78 3.13 1.45
CA SER A 124 11.71 3.22 2.56
C SER A 124 12.10 4.66 2.93
N GLN A 125 12.71 4.85 4.10
CA GLN A 125 13.28 6.16 4.46
C GLN A 125 14.44 6.54 3.54
N GLU A 126 15.19 5.54 3.09
CA GLU A 126 16.29 5.68 2.16
C GLU A 126 15.80 6.17 0.79
N ASP A 127 14.68 5.63 0.29
CA ASP A 127 14.05 6.10 -0.97
C ASP A 127 13.57 7.54 -0.86
N LEU A 128 12.97 7.92 0.27
CA LEU A 128 12.50 9.28 0.51
C LEU A 128 13.68 10.26 0.56
N ALA A 129 14.77 9.89 1.26
CA ALA A 129 15.98 10.68 1.30
C ALA A 129 16.64 10.82 -0.08
N GLN A 130 16.67 9.75 -0.87
CA GLN A 130 17.19 9.78 -2.24
C GLN A 130 16.33 10.69 -3.13
N ALA A 131 15.01 10.57 -3.06
CA ALA A 131 14.07 11.42 -3.81
C ALA A 131 14.26 12.90 -3.48
N GLN A 132 14.44 13.24 -2.20
CA GLN A 132 14.74 14.60 -1.74
C GLN A 132 16.08 15.11 -2.30
N GLN A 133 17.13 14.28 -2.30
CA GLN A 133 18.44 14.65 -2.84
C GLN A 133 18.38 14.90 -4.35
N THR A 134 17.76 13.99 -5.11
CA THR A 134 17.60 14.14 -6.56
C THR A 134 16.81 15.40 -6.90
N ALA A 135 15.73 15.68 -6.17
CA ALA A 135 14.96 16.91 -6.36
C ALA A 135 15.78 18.16 -6.01
N ALA A 136 16.53 18.15 -4.91
CA ALA A 136 17.40 19.26 -4.53
C ALA A 136 18.44 19.58 -5.62
N GLN A 137 19.06 18.54 -6.21
CA GLN A 137 20.09 18.69 -7.24
C GLN A 137 19.52 19.10 -8.61
N THR A 138 18.34 18.60 -8.96
CA THR A 138 17.78 18.79 -10.32
C THR A 138 16.91 20.04 -10.43
N THR A 139 16.13 20.34 -9.38
CA THR A 139 15.06 21.35 -9.43
C THR A 139 15.09 22.32 -8.25
N GLY A 140 16.11 22.26 -7.40
CA GLY A 140 16.15 23.02 -6.14
C GLY A 140 15.13 22.54 -5.10
N GLY A 141 14.64 21.30 -5.21
CA GLY A 141 13.75 20.65 -4.25
C GLY A 141 12.27 20.63 -4.63
N THR A 142 11.91 21.10 -5.82
CA THR A 142 10.52 21.14 -6.30
C THR A 142 10.20 19.96 -7.21
N VAL A 143 9.12 19.23 -6.95
CA VAL A 143 8.62 18.14 -7.81
C VAL A 143 7.20 18.43 -8.27
N TYR A 144 6.79 17.73 -9.32
CA TYR A 144 5.50 17.91 -9.98
C TYR A 144 4.72 16.60 -10.04
N TRP A 145 3.41 16.67 -9.89
CA TRP A 145 2.55 15.48 -9.97
C TRP A 145 1.12 15.85 -10.38
N THR A 146 0.32 14.83 -10.67
CA THR A 146 -1.07 14.99 -11.10
C THR A 146 -2.04 14.36 -10.09
N THR A 147 -3.32 14.74 -10.15
CA THR A 147 -4.36 14.25 -9.23
C THR A 147 -4.50 12.73 -9.23
N PHE A 148 -4.27 12.07 -10.36
CA PHE A 148 -4.49 10.63 -10.54
C PHE A 148 -3.22 9.86 -10.96
N GLY A 149 -2.07 10.53 -11.08
CA GLY A 149 -0.81 9.85 -11.36
C GLY A 149 -0.38 8.94 -10.21
N GLU A 150 0.63 8.10 -10.42
CA GLU A 150 1.28 7.34 -9.33
C GLU A 150 2.71 7.84 -9.08
N LYS A 151 3.21 8.70 -9.97
CA LYS A 151 4.60 9.12 -10.05
C LYS A 151 4.76 10.61 -9.84
N TYR A 152 5.90 11.00 -9.31
CA TYR A 152 6.34 12.39 -9.28
C TYR A 152 7.34 12.65 -10.40
N HIS A 153 7.46 13.91 -10.79
CA HIS A 153 8.21 14.37 -11.95
C HIS A 153 9.15 15.50 -11.53
N LEU A 154 10.33 15.54 -12.16
CA LEU A 154 11.31 16.62 -11.95
C LEU A 154 11.11 17.77 -12.96
N ASP A 155 10.39 17.51 -14.06
CA ASP A 155 10.16 18.46 -15.14
C ASP A 155 8.65 18.67 -15.32
N PRO A 156 8.12 19.91 -15.20
CA PRO A 156 6.70 20.18 -15.40
C PRO A 156 6.24 19.91 -16.84
N ASN A 157 7.17 19.92 -17.80
CA ASN A 157 6.91 19.65 -19.22
C ASN A 157 7.29 18.20 -19.59
N CYS A 158 7.41 17.30 -18.62
CA CYS A 158 7.66 15.90 -18.92
C CYS A 158 6.54 15.33 -19.80
N SER A 159 6.91 14.56 -20.82
CA SER A 159 5.99 13.99 -21.82
C SER A 159 4.86 13.16 -21.25
N THR A 160 5.07 12.60 -20.06
CA THR A 160 4.09 11.78 -19.34
C THR A 160 3.04 12.61 -18.60
N ILE A 161 3.28 13.91 -18.36
CA ILE A 161 2.34 14.81 -17.66
C ILE A 161 1.93 16.04 -18.43
N MET A 162 2.61 16.40 -19.52
CA MET A 162 2.35 17.64 -20.28
C MET A 162 0.91 17.82 -20.77
N ASN A 163 0.15 16.73 -20.94
CA ASN A 163 -1.25 16.75 -21.37
C ASN A 163 -2.26 16.67 -20.22
N SER A 164 -1.79 16.76 -18.97
CA SER A 164 -2.64 16.64 -17.78
C SER A 164 -3.41 17.94 -17.54
N ALA A 165 -4.68 17.81 -17.17
CA ALA A 165 -5.55 18.96 -16.92
C ALA A 165 -5.06 19.85 -15.77
N THR A 166 -4.47 19.24 -14.73
CA THR A 166 -3.93 19.93 -13.56
C THR A 166 -2.61 19.28 -13.16
N VAL A 167 -1.56 20.09 -13.05
CA VAL A 167 -0.25 19.70 -12.52
C VAL A 167 -0.03 20.47 -11.23
N TYR A 168 0.21 19.75 -10.15
CA TYR A 168 0.63 20.31 -8.86
C TYR A 168 2.15 20.38 -8.80
N SER A 169 2.65 21.30 -7.99
CA SER A 169 4.06 21.46 -7.69
C SER A 169 4.24 21.64 -6.19
N GLY A 170 5.33 21.11 -5.65
CA GLY A 170 5.62 21.21 -4.22
C GLY A 170 6.88 20.44 -3.85
N THR A 171 7.03 20.08 -2.58
CA THR A 171 8.17 19.29 -2.11
C THR A 171 7.99 17.80 -2.39
N VAL A 172 9.08 17.03 -2.23
CA VAL A 172 9.02 15.56 -2.30
C VAL A 172 8.10 15.00 -1.23
N ASP A 173 8.10 15.58 -0.03
CA ASP A 173 7.23 15.15 1.07
C ASP A 173 5.77 15.30 0.66
N GLU A 174 5.36 16.47 0.14
CA GLU A 174 3.98 16.71 -0.33
C GLU A 174 3.57 15.75 -1.46
N ALA A 175 4.50 15.39 -2.35
CA ALA A 175 4.25 14.39 -3.37
C ALA A 175 4.04 12.99 -2.76
N PHE A 176 4.83 12.61 -1.76
CA PHE A 176 4.70 11.33 -1.06
C PHE A 176 3.42 11.25 -0.23
N GLU A 177 3.04 12.34 0.43
CA GLU A 177 1.74 12.50 1.09
C GLU A 177 0.59 12.32 0.09
N ALA A 178 0.75 12.80 -1.15
CA ALA A 178 -0.22 12.60 -2.22
C ALA A 178 -0.23 11.16 -2.81
N ASN A 179 0.58 10.23 -2.28
CA ASN A 179 0.86 8.90 -2.83
C ASN A 179 1.54 8.93 -4.21
N ARG A 180 2.52 9.82 -4.39
CA ARG A 180 3.39 9.89 -5.58
C ARG A 180 4.82 9.59 -5.14
N THR A 181 5.12 8.32 -4.96
CA THR A 181 6.36 7.89 -4.29
C THR A 181 7.41 7.35 -5.23
N GLU A 182 7.10 7.20 -6.52
CA GLU A 182 8.02 6.71 -7.53
C GLU A 182 8.39 7.83 -8.51
N LEU A 183 9.68 7.96 -8.83
CA LEU A 183 10.14 8.88 -9.86
C LEU A 183 9.65 8.42 -11.24
N CYS A 184 9.24 9.38 -12.07
CA CYS A 184 8.95 9.08 -13.47
C CYS A 184 10.22 8.59 -14.20
N LYS A 185 10.16 7.40 -14.80
CA LYS A 185 11.26 6.81 -15.60
C LYS A 185 11.81 7.73 -16.70
N VAL A 186 10.98 8.62 -17.26
CA VAL A 186 11.43 9.60 -18.26
C VAL A 186 12.21 10.74 -17.62
N CYS A 187 11.84 11.14 -16.40
CA CYS A 187 12.58 12.13 -15.63
C CYS A 187 13.89 11.54 -15.09
N GLU A 188 13.87 10.29 -14.64
CA GLU A 188 15.06 9.52 -14.22
C GLU A 188 16.10 9.48 -15.35
N ALA A 189 15.72 8.97 -16.53
CA ALA A 189 16.62 8.89 -17.68
C ALA A 189 17.19 10.25 -18.14
N LYS A 190 16.47 11.36 -17.90
CA LYS A 190 16.98 12.71 -18.21
C LYS A 190 17.95 13.22 -17.14
N ALA A 191 17.72 12.89 -15.87
CA ALA A 191 18.59 13.27 -14.78
C ALA A 191 19.96 12.59 -14.90
N ASP A 192 19.98 11.30 -15.26
CA ASP A 192 21.21 10.55 -15.50
C ASP A 192 22.06 11.17 -16.62
N VAL A 193 21.43 11.56 -17.73
CA VAL A 193 22.12 12.21 -18.86
C VAL A 193 22.67 13.58 -18.47
N ALA A 194 21.98 14.34 -17.62
CA ALA A 194 22.46 15.64 -17.18
C ALA A 194 23.71 15.51 -16.30
N ASP A 195 23.77 14.49 -15.45
CA ASP A 195 24.93 14.19 -14.60
C ASP A 195 26.16 13.81 -15.45
N ASP A 196 25.99 12.89 -16.41
CA ASP A 196 27.04 12.48 -17.36
C ASP A 196 27.63 13.67 -18.14
N THR A 197 26.77 14.62 -18.56
CA THR A 197 27.23 15.81 -19.30
C THR A 197 27.94 16.83 -18.41
N ALA A 198 27.51 16.98 -17.15
CA ALA A 198 28.15 17.87 -16.20
C ALA A 198 29.55 17.36 -15.82
N GLU A 199 29.70 16.04 -15.62
CA GLU A 199 30.98 15.41 -15.32
C GLU A 199 31.96 15.56 -16.51
N ALA A 200 31.50 15.31 -17.74
CA ALA A 200 32.30 15.49 -18.95
C ALA A 200 32.76 16.93 -19.19
N ASP A 201 31.92 17.93 -18.89
CA ASP A 201 32.28 19.34 -19.02
C ASP A 201 33.27 19.79 -17.93
N THR A 202 33.17 19.24 -16.71
CA THR A 202 34.16 19.51 -15.64
C THR A 202 35.52 18.89 -15.94
N ASP A 203 35.56 17.69 -16.51
CA ASP A 203 36.80 17.04 -16.94
C ASP A 203 37.43 17.81 -18.11
N ALA A 204 36.64 18.19 -19.12
CA ALA A 204 37.13 19.00 -20.24
C ALA A 204 37.67 20.36 -19.79
N SER A 205 37.00 21.02 -18.83
CA SER A 205 37.46 22.30 -18.28
C SER A 205 38.71 22.17 -17.41
N SER A 206 38.90 21.05 -16.70
CA SER A 206 40.10 20.81 -15.88
C SER A 206 41.34 20.53 -16.74
N VAL A 207 41.17 19.82 -17.86
CA VAL A 207 42.23 19.56 -18.84
C VAL A 207 42.62 20.84 -19.58
N ALA A 208 41.65 21.72 -19.89
CA ALA A 208 41.91 23.01 -20.51
C ALA A 208 42.62 24.02 -19.56
N ALA A 209 42.40 23.92 -18.24
CA ALA A 209 43.08 24.76 -17.25
C ALA A 209 44.51 24.29 -16.90
N ALA A 210 44.88 23.07 -17.29
CA ALA A 210 46.20 22.47 -17.05
C ALA A 210 47.17 22.58 -18.26
N ALA A 211 46.72 23.18 -19.37
CA ALA A 211 47.50 23.43 -20.60
C ALA A 211 47.94 24.90 -20.69
#